data_AF-A0A8B9G649-F1
#
_entry.id   AF-A0A8B9G649-F1
#
_cell.length_a   1.000
_cell.length_b   1.000
_cell.length_c   1.000
_cell.angle_alpha   90.00
_cell.angle_beta   90.00
_cell.angle_gamma   90.00
#
_symmetry.space_group_name_H-M   'P 1'
#
loop_
_entity.id
_entity.type
_entity.pdbx_description
1 polymer ?
#
loop_
_entity_poly.entity_id
_entity_poly.type
_entity_poly.pdbx_seq_one_letter_code
_entity_poly.pdbx_strand_id
1 'polypeptide(L)'
;GREACRGVWMGAVGTGQGEWPSPARGEDLRELFHEDTGMGGTENPFQRSLPTHPMVTSAEEVGAALELTRKEFGRLDLVVNCAGVGIAVKTYNSKRDKVHELEDFQRVVNVNLVGTFNVIRLSAQLMSQNKPDADGHRGLVVNTASVAAFEGQVGQAAYSASKGGIVGMTLPIARDLAPLGIRVVTIAPGLFSTPLLAGLPERVRNFLGQQVPFPSRLGHPSEYAHLVQALAENPMVNGEVVRLDGALRMQP
;
A
#
# COMPACT_ATOMS: atom_id res chain seq x y z
N GLY A 1 17.03 -15.32 19.40
CA GLY A 1 15.68 -14.92 19.83
C GLY A 1 15.20 -13.90 18.84
N ARG A 2 14.13 -14.21 18.08
CA ARG A 2 13.57 -13.31 17.06
C ARG A 2 12.68 -12.31 17.78
N GLU A 3 13.16 -11.09 18.00
CA GLU A 3 12.26 -9.98 18.34
C GLU A 3 11.35 -9.76 17.13
N ALA A 4 10.05 -9.99 17.30
CA ALA A 4 9.06 -9.80 16.25
C ALA A 4 8.96 -8.32 15.85
N CYS A 5 8.98 -8.02 14.55
CA CYS A 5 8.76 -6.67 14.03
C CYS A 5 7.39 -6.15 14.49
N ARG A 6 7.34 -4.95 15.10
CA ARG A 6 6.10 -4.31 15.53
C ARG A 6 5.72 -3.24 14.50
N GLY A 7 4.80 -3.59 13.61
CA GLY A 7 4.37 -2.71 12.52
C GLY A 7 3.08 -1.96 12.83
N VAL A 8 2.83 -0.87 12.10
CA VAL A 8 1.49 -0.31 11.95
C VAL A 8 1.14 -0.37 10.48
N TRP A 9 -0.01 -0.95 10.22
CA TRP A 9 -0.55 -0.99 8.88
C TRP A 9 -1.45 0.23 8.67
N MET A 10 -1.04 1.15 7.82
CA MET A 10 -1.86 2.27 7.37
C MET A 10 -2.28 2.02 5.93
N GLY A 11 -3.11 1.00 5.73
CA GLY A 11 -3.61 0.62 4.42
C GLY A 11 -5.08 0.98 4.22
N ALA A 12 -5.39 1.50 3.03
CA ALA A 12 -6.75 1.59 2.51
C ALA A 12 -6.78 1.03 1.08
N VAL A 13 -7.09 -0.25 0.89
CA VAL A 13 -7.53 -0.73 -0.43
C VAL A 13 -9.00 -1.06 -0.34
N GLY A 14 -9.83 -0.20 -0.94
CA GLY A 14 -11.25 -0.46 -1.12
C GLY A 14 -12.14 0.33 -0.15
N THR A 15 -13.06 1.08 -0.73
CA THR A 15 -14.17 1.82 -0.12
C THR A 15 -15.20 0.93 0.59
N GLY A 16 -14.81 -0.13 1.29
CA GLY A 16 -15.74 -1.12 1.82
C GLY A 16 -15.24 -1.80 3.09
N GLN A 17 -15.87 -1.43 4.21
CA GLN A 17 -16.30 -2.22 5.39
C GLN A 17 -15.55 -3.52 5.80
N GLY A 18 -14.27 -3.71 5.49
CA GLY A 18 -13.47 -4.84 5.97
C GLY A 18 -12.81 -4.54 7.32
N GLU A 19 -12.93 -5.47 8.27
CA GLU A 19 -12.19 -5.50 9.53
C GLU A 19 -10.71 -5.79 9.25
N TRP A 20 -9.78 -4.98 9.79
CA TRP A 20 -8.34 -5.18 9.61
C TRP A 20 -7.69 -5.52 10.95
N PRO A 21 -7.07 -6.70 11.11
CA PRO A 21 -6.38 -7.02 12.36
C PRO A 21 -5.22 -6.05 12.63
N SER A 22 -5.09 -5.66 13.90
CA SER A 22 -3.84 -5.09 14.44
C SER A 22 -2.78 -6.19 14.44
N PRO A 23 -1.49 -5.92 14.18
CA PRO A 23 -0.46 -6.88 14.55
C PRO A 23 -0.50 -7.04 16.07
N ALA A 24 -1.06 -8.15 16.55
CA ALA A 24 -0.83 -8.56 17.92
C ALA A 24 0.63 -9.04 18.02
N ARG A 25 1.20 -8.95 19.23
CA ARG A 25 2.60 -9.26 19.48
C ARG A 25 2.94 -10.67 18.96
N GLY A 26 3.77 -10.76 17.93
CA GLY A 26 4.32 -12.04 17.47
C GLY A 26 3.45 -12.82 16.48
N GLU A 27 2.42 -12.21 15.87
CA GLU A 27 1.67 -12.82 14.78
C GLU A 27 2.42 -12.77 13.44
N ASP A 28 2.14 -13.76 12.60
CA ASP A 28 2.66 -13.86 11.25
C ASP A 28 2.03 -12.77 10.38
N LEU A 29 2.82 -11.97 9.66
CA LEU A 29 2.29 -10.94 8.76
C LEU A 29 1.31 -11.51 7.73
N ARG A 30 1.36 -12.82 7.45
CA ARG A 30 0.39 -13.54 6.60
C ARG A 30 -1.03 -13.56 7.19
N GLU A 31 -1.18 -13.64 8.51
CA GLU A 31 -2.49 -13.66 9.20
C GLU A 31 -3.21 -12.31 9.09
N LEU A 32 -2.47 -11.22 8.87
CA LEU A 32 -3.03 -9.88 8.71
C LEU A 32 -3.75 -9.66 7.36
N PHE A 33 -3.53 -10.54 6.38
CA PHE A 33 -4.05 -10.40 5.01
C PHE A 33 -4.94 -11.59 4.58
N HIS A 34 -5.30 -12.49 5.49
CA HIS A 34 -6.28 -13.53 5.22
C HIS A 34 -7.71 -12.97 5.33
N GLU A 35 -8.53 -13.17 4.29
CA GLU A 35 -9.99 -12.87 4.29
C GLU A 35 -10.79 -13.75 5.28
N ASP A 36 -10.15 -14.71 5.95
CA ASP A 36 -10.78 -15.85 6.60
C ASP A 36 -10.38 -16.01 8.09
N THR A 37 -10.03 -14.94 8.80
CA THR A 37 -10.08 -15.00 10.27
C THR A 37 -11.54 -14.94 10.73
N GLY A 38 -12.27 -16.03 10.51
CA GLY A 38 -13.44 -16.43 11.28
C GLY A 38 -13.07 -16.73 12.74
N MET A 39 -12.36 -15.81 13.39
CA MET A 39 -12.16 -15.79 14.84
C MET A 39 -13.30 -14.96 15.43
N GLY A 40 -14.37 -15.64 15.81
CA GLY A 40 -15.33 -15.07 16.74
C GLY A 40 -14.62 -14.62 18.02
N GLY A 41 -14.74 -13.33 18.32
CA GLY A 41 -14.61 -12.80 19.68
C GLY A 41 -13.21 -12.39 20.13
N THR A 42 -12.71 -11.25 19.63
CA THR A 42 -12.22 -10.14 20.47
C THR A 42 -12.25 -8.85 19.62
N GLU A 43 -12.99 -7.83 20.08
CA GLU A 43 -13.11 -6.53 19.42
C GLU A 43 -11.75 -5.93 19.07
N ASN A 44 -11.59 -5.46 17.83
CA ASN A 44 -10.40 -4.74 17.39
C ASN A 44 -10.40 -3.29 17.94
N PRO A 45 -9.41 -2.89 18.77
CA PRO A 45 -9.37 -1.56 19.35
C PRO A 45 -9.19 -0.42 18.32
N PHE A 46 -8.68 -0.71 17.11
CA PHE A 46 -8.59 0.28 16.02
C PHE A 46 -9.93 0.51 15.30
N GLN A 47 -10.88 -0.42 15.42
CA GLN A 47 -12.21 -0.30 14.85
C GLN A 47 -13.07 0.72 15.61
N ARG A 48 -12.70 1.04 16.87
CA ARG A 48 -13.42 2.00 17.73
C ARG A 48 -13.07 3.46 17.52
N SER A 49 -11.98 3.81 16.81
CA SER A 49 -11.44 5.17 16.97
C SER A 49 -11.30 6.03 15.72
N LEU A 50 -11.47 5.55 14.48
CA LEU A 50 -11.26 6.42 13.32
C LEU A 50 -12.31 6.23 12.21
N PRO A 51 -13.05 7.30 11.81
CA PRO A 51 -14.04 7.21 10.75
C PRO A 51 -13.42 6.87 9.39
N THR A 52 -14.17 6.11 8.60
CA THR A 52 -13.78 5.55 7.31
C THR A 52 -13.90 6.60 6.18
N HIS A 53 -12.77 7.21 5.73
CA HIS A 53 -12.38 7.83 4.41
C HIS A 53 -11.71 9.25 4.50
N PRO A 54 -10.74 9.65 3.62
CA PRO A 54 -9.38 9.16 3.45
C PRO A 54 -8.39 9.83 4.44
N MET A 55 -8.19 9.20 5.59
CA MET A 55 -7.26 9.61 6.65
C MET A 55 -5.90 10.10 6.15
N VAL A 56 -5.37 9.45 5.10
CA VAL A 56 -4.02 9.70 4.59
C VAL A 56 -3.81 11.10 3.99
N THR A 57 -4.86 11.79 3.53
CA THR A 57 -4.73 13.17 3.04
C THR A 57 -4.78 14.22 4.14
N SER A 58 -5.11 13.84 5.37
CA SER A 58 -5.14 14.72 6.54
C SER A 58 -3.87 14.54 7.37
N ALA A 59 -3.06 15.59 7.49
CA ALA A 59 -1.87 15.56 8.35
C ALA A 59 -2.23 15.32 9.83
N GLU A 60 -3.37 15.85 10.27
CA GLU A 60 -3.86 15.71 11.64
C GLU A 60 -4.27 14.28 11.96
N GLU A 61 -5.07 13.64 11.08
CA GLU A 61 -5.54 12.28 11.32
C GLU A 61 -4.40 11.26 11.23
N VAL A 62 -3.47 11.43 10.27
CA VAL A 62 -2.24 10.61 10.20
C VAL A 62 -1.41 10.80 11.48
N GLY A 63 -1.26 12.03 11.97
CA GLY A 63 -0.55 12.32 13.21
C GLY A 63 -1.20 11.66 14.42
N ALA A 64 -2.54 11.70 14.51
CA ALA A 64 -3.30 11.05 15.58
C ALA A 64 -3.13 9.52 15.56
N ALA A 65 -3.14 8.89 14.38
CA ALA A 65 -2.91 7.45 14.23
C ALA A 65 -1.49 7.03 14.64
N LEU A 66 -0.47 7.83 14.28
CA LEU A 66 0.91 7.60 14.69
C LEU A 66 1.12 7.83 16.19
N GLU A 67 0.41 8.78 16.79
CA GLU A 67 0.45 9.01 18.23
C GLU A 67 -0.20 7.85 19.01
N LEU A 68 -1.33 7.33 18.52
CA LEU A 68 -1.97 6.15 19.09
C LEU A 68 -1.03 4.95 19.02
N THR A 69 -0.38 4.73 17.88
CA THR A 69 0.67 3.71 17.72
C THR A 69 1.74 3.81 18.78
N ARG A 70 2.29 5.02 18.95
CA ARG A 70 3.36 5.27 19.92
C ARG A 70 2.90 4.95 21.34
N LYS A 71 1.66 5.32 21.70
CA LYS A 71 1.08 5.04 23.03
C LYS A 71 0.87 3.55 23.29
N GLU A 72 0.34 2.81 22.31
CA GLU A 72 0.00 1.40 22.46
C GLU A 72 1.22 0.47 22.38
N PHE A 73 2.15 0.77 21.46
CA PHE A 73 3.26 -0.15 21.13
C PHE A 73 4.64 0.37 21.51
N GLY A 74 4.77 1.66 21.83
CA GLY A 74 6.01 2.33 22.22
C GLY A 74 6.93 2.75 21.06
N ARG A 75 6.74 2.18 19.86
CA ARG A 75 7.55 2.44 18.66
C ARG A 75 6.81 2.06 17.38
N LEU A 76 7.37 2.45 16.24
CA LEU A 76 6.89 2.10 14.90
C LEU A 76 8.04 1.54 14.07
N ASP A 77 8.01 0.26 13.71
CA ASP A 77 9.11 -0.37 12.94
C ASP A 77 8.82 -0.50 11.45
N LEU A 78 7.54 -0.62 11.06
CA LEU A 78 7.11 -0.85 9.68
C LEU A 78 5.88 -0.01 9.37
N VAL A 79 5.89 0.63 8.20
CA VAL A 79 4.71 1.26 7.59
C VAL A 79 4.49 0.67 6.21
N VAL A 80 3.24 0.31 5.93
CA VAL A 80 2.83 -0.19 4.61
C VAL A 80 1.73 0.70 4.05
N ASN A 81 2.05 1.51 3.05
CA ASN A 81 1.11 2.40 2.38
C ASN A 81 0.34 1.66 1.29
N CYS A 82 -0.80 1.06 1.67
CA CYS A 82 -1.72 0.43 0.71
C CYS A 82 -2.88 1.36 0.28
N ALA A 83 -3.01 2.53 0.90
CA ALA A 83 -4.08 3.49 0.62
C ALA A 83 -4.15 3.88 -0.88
N GLY A 84 -5.31 3.71 -1.52
CA GLY A 84 -5.49 4.22 -2.87
C GLY A 84 -6.87 4.04 -3.50
N VAL A 85 -7.11 4.85 -4.54
CA VAL A 85 -8.28 4.85 -5.41
C VAL A 85 -7.87 4.74 -6.87
N GLY A 86 -8.72 4.12 -7.69
CA GLY A 86 -8.55 4.02 -9.14
C GLY A 86 -9.80 4.51 -9.86
N ILE A 87 -9.61 5.15 -11.00
CA ILE A 87 -10.69 5.51 -11.95
C ILE A 87 -10.27 5.11 -13.35
N ALA A 88 -11.25 4.88 -14.23
CA ALA A 88 -11.03 4.60 -15.65
C ALA A 88 -11.73 5.67 -16.49
N VAL A 89 -11.00 6.73 -16.84
CA VAL A 89 -11.51 7.88 -17.60
C VAL A 89 -10.50 8.24 -18.69
N LYS A 90 -10.92 8.19 -19.96
CA LYS A 90 -10.07 8.62 -21.09
C LYS A 90 -9.79 10.11 -20.98
N THR A 91 -8.55 10.52 -21.29
CA THR A 91 -8.15 11.93 -21.37
C THR A 91 -9.12 12.77 -22.20
N TYR A 92 -9.52 12.22 -23.34
CA TYR A 92 -10.65 12.70 -24.13
C TYR A 92 -11.42 11.51 -24.68
N ASN A 93 -12.73 11.53 -24.56
CA ASN A 93 -13.64 10.52 -25.11
C ASN A 93 -14.41 11.11 -26.29
N SER A 94 -13.88 10.92 -27.50
CA SER A 94 -14.49 11.43 -28.74
C SER A 94 -15.90 10.92 -29.01
N LYS A 95 -16.26 9.72 -28.54
CA LYS A 95 -17.61 9.16 -28.72
C LYS A 95 -18.67 9.87 -27.87
N ARG A 96 -18.26 10.46 -26.75
CA ARG A 96 -19.14 11.17 -25.82
C ARG A 96 -18.87 12.68 -25.81
N ASP A 97 -17.95 13.13 -26.67
CA ASP A 97 -17.38 14.47 -26.68
C ASP A 97 -17.08 15.02 -25.27
N LYS A 98 -16.38 14.22 -24.46
CA LYS A 98 -16.13 14.52 -23.06
C LYS A 98 -14.65 14.49 -22.72
N VAL A 99 -14.13 15.57 -22.14
CA VAL A 99 -12.78 15.65 -21.57
C VAL A 99 -12.75 15.04 -20.17
N HIS A 100 -11.57 14.57 -19.74
CA HIS A 100 -11.37 14.15 -18.37
C HIS A 100 -11.42 15.36 -17.43
N GLU A 101 -12.31 15.33 -16.43
CA GLU A 101 -12.42 16.41 -15.44
C GLU A 101 -11.10 16.55 -14.65
N LEU A 102 -10.66 17.78 -14.44
CA LEU A 102 -9.39 18.04 -13.75
C LEU A 102 -9.46 17.60 -12.29
N GLU A 103 -10.62 17.79 -11.66
CA GLU A 103 -10.90 17.46 -10.27
C GLU A 103 -10.76 15.95 -10.00
N ASP A 104 -11.18 15.12 -10.96
CA ASP A 104 -11.01 13.66 -10.87
C ASP A 104 -9.54 13.26 -10.91
N PHE A 105 -8.74 13.90 -11.77
CA PHE A 105 -7.31 13.66 -11.84
C PHE A 105 -6.63 14.09 -10.53
N GLN A 106 -6.91 15.30 -10.06
CA GLN A 106 -6.38 15.84 -8.81
C GLN A 106 -6.74 14.96 -7.61
N ARG A 107 -7.99 14.49 -7.51
CA ARG A 107 -8.43 13.61 -6.42
C ARG A 107 -7.63 12.31 -6.38
N VAL A 108 -7.40 11.66 -7.52
CA VAL A 108 -6.60 10.42 -7.59
C VAL A 108 -5.14 10.69 -7.17
N VAL A 109 -4.54 11.77 -7.67
CA VAL A 109 -3.17 12.15 -7.28
C VAL A 109 -3.08 12.49 -5.79
N ASN A 110 -4.04 13.25 -5.26
CA ASN A 110 -4.06 13.64 -3.85
C ASN A 110 -4.17 12.43 -2.93
N VAL A 111 -5.08 11.49 -3.21
CA VAL A 111 -5.22 10.30 -2.36
C VAL A 111 -4.00 9.38 -2.48
N ASN A 112 -3.62 9.00 -3.71
CA ASN A 112 -2.63 7.95 -3.91
C ASN A 112 -1.19 8.45 -3.67
N LEU A 113 -0.84 9.61 -4.21
CA LEU A 113 0.54 10.12 -4.18
C LEU A 113 0.77 11.02 -2.98
N VAL A 114 -0.02 12.09 -2.86
CA VAL A 114 0.16 13.08 -1.77
C VAL A 114 -0.13 12.43 -0.42
N GLY A 115 -1.19 11.60 -0.33
CA GLY A 115 -1.51 10.83 0.88
C GLY A 115 -0.38 9.88 1.30
N THR A 116 0.18 9.13 0.35
CA THR A 116 1.35 8.27 0.63
C THR A 116 2.52 9.09 1.16
N PHE A 117 2.88 10.20 0.51
CA PHE A 117 3.95 11.07 0.98
C PHE A 117 3.67 11.67 2.38
N ASN A 118 2.42 12.03 2.66
CA ASN A 118 2.00 12.54 3.96
C ASN A 118 2.20 11.51 5.09
N VAL A 119 1.90 10.23 4.83
CA VAL A 119 2.18 9.16 5.78
C VAL A 119 3.69 8.96 5.94
N ILE A 120 4.45 8.92 4.85
CA ILE A 120 5.91 8.74 4.89
C ILE A 120 6.57 9.79 5.77
N ARG A 121 6.31 11.08 5.50
CA ARG A 121 7.02 12.18 6.19
C ARG A 121 6.76 12.18 7.71
N LEU A 122 5.54 11.84 8.14
CA LEU A 122 5.16 11.80 9.55
C LEU A 122 5.68 10.53 10.23
N SER A 123 5.62 9.39 9.53
CA SER A 123 6.13 8.12 10.04
C SER A 123 7.64 8.13 10.21
N ALA A 124 8.37 8.76 9.29
CA ALA A 124 9.83 8.89 9.35
C ALA A 124 10.29 9.62 10.63
N GLN A 125 9.55 10.64 11.07
CA GLN A 125 9.82 11.31 12.34
C GLN A 125 9.75 10.35 13.52
N LEU A 126 8.69 9.52 13.60
CA LEU A 126 8.53 8.56 14.68
C LEU A 126 9.58 7.44 14.60
N MET A 127 9.81 6.86 13.42
CA MET A 127 10.83 5.83 13.19
C MET A 127 12.24 6.32 13.55
N SER A 128 12.57 7.59 13.27
CA SER A 128 13.91 8.14 13.57
C SER A 128 14.27 8.06 15.07
N GLN A 129 13.27 8.03 15.95
CA GLN A 129 13.45 8.02 17.41
C GLN A 129 13.81 6.62 17.94
N ASN A 130 13.79 5.58 17.11
CA ASN A 130 13.64 4.20 17.54
C ASN A 130 14.76 3.48 18.31
N LYS A 131 15.96 3.97 18.58
CA LYS A 131 17.12 3.08 18.85
C LYS A 131 17.38 2.10 17.67
N PRO A 132 18.54 2.21 17.01
CA PRO A 132 18.87 1.36 15.90
C PRO A 132 19.12 -0.09 16.36
N ASP A 133 18.88 -1.05 15.46
CA ASP A 133 19.33 -2.43 15.62
C ASP A 133 20.86 -2.55 15.47
N ALA A 134 21.38 -3.79 15.44
CA ALA A 134 22.81 -4.06 15.32
C ALA A 134 23.44 -3.53 14.02
N ASP A 135 22.65 -3.39 12.96
CA ASP A 135 23.08 -2.96 11.62
C ASP A 135 22.73 -1.48 11.36
N GLY A 136 22.21 -0.77 12.36
CA GLY A 136 21.87 0.65 12.25
C GLY A 136 20.44 0.93 11.82
N HIS A 137 19.60 -0.08 11.60
CA HIS A 137 18.24 0.11 11.10
C HIS A 137 17.28 0.59 12.18
N ARG A 138 16.37 1.48 11.79
CA ARG A 138 15.33 2.04 12.64
C ARG A 138 13.93 1.74 12.15
N GLY A 139 13.74 1.45 10.86
CA GLY A 139 12.45 1.08 10.33
C GLY A 139 12.45 0.84 8.82
N LEU A 140 11.30 0.40 8.33
CA LEU A 140 11.03 0.19 6.91
C LEU A 140 9.71 0.84 6.49
N VAL A 141 9.74 1.53 5.36
CA VAL A 141 8.55 2.01 4.65
C VAL A 141 8.37 1.18 3.39
N VAL A 142 7.20 0.56 3.24
CA VAL A 142 6.78 -0.13 2.01
C VAL A 142 5.61 0.61 1.37
N ASN A 143 5.78 1.05 0.12
CA ASN A 143 4.71 1.72 -0.62
C ASN A 143 4.06 0.79 -1.65
N THR A 144 2.77 0.96 -1.91
CA THR A 144 2.08 0.27 -3.02
C THR A 144 1.96 1.18 -4.24
N ALA A 145 2.77 0.91 -5.26
CA ALA A 145 2.61 1.45 -6.61
C ALA A 145 1.59 0.60 -7.40
N SER A 146 1.86 0.33 -8.68
CA SER A 146 1.11 -0.58 -9.55
C SER A 146 1.92 -0.83 -10.82
N VAL A 147 1.69 -1.96 -11.51
CA VAL A 147 2.15 -2.13 -12.90
C VAL A 147 1.65 -1.03 -13.84
N ALA A 148 0.54 -0.36 -13.51
CA ALA A 148 0.06 0.83 -14.23
C ALA A 148 1.06 2.01 -14.22
N ALA A 149 2.02 2.03 -13.28
CA ALA A 149 3.10 3.01 -13.29
C ALA A 149 4.03 2.86 -14.51
N PHE A 150 4.02 1.68 -15.14
CA PHE A 150 4.90 1.34 -16.27
C PHE A 150 4.11 1.10 -17.55
N GLU A 151 2.99 0.38 -17.47
CA GLU A 151 2.15 0.00 -18.62
C GLU A 151 0.68 0.42 -18.43
N GLY A 152 0.42 1.68 -18.10
CA GLY A 152 -0.95 2.19 -17.92
C GLY A 152 -1.86 1.93 -19.14
N GLN A 153 -3.05 1.39 -18.90
CA GLN A 153 -4.05 1.09 -19.93
C GLN A 153 -4.86 2.33 -20.34
N VAL A 154 -5.68 2.20 -21.39
CA VAL A 154 -6.58 3.26 -21.83
C VAL A 154 -7.52 3.68 -20.69
N GLY A 155 -7.46 4.98 -20.35
CA GLY A 155 -8.27 5.57 -19.29
C GLY A 155 -7.62 5.57 -17.91
N GLN A 156 -6.40 5.05 -17.76
CA GLN A 156 -5.67 5.03 -16.50
C GLN A 156 -4.71 6.22 -16.32
N ALA A 157 -4.89 7.35 -17.03
CA ALA A 157 -3.95 8.47 -16.98
C ALA A 157 -3.71 8.99 -15.54
N ALA A 158 -4.79 9.28 -14.79
CA ALA A 158 -4.70 9.73 -13.40
C ALA A 158 -4.07 8.67 -12.48
N TYR A 159 -4.49 7.41 -12.63
CA TYR A 159 -3.98 6.32 -11.81
C TYR A 159 -2.48 6.07 -12.06
N SER A 160 -2.08 5.98 -13.33
CA SER A 160 -0.70 5.78 -13.77
C SER A 160 0.21 6.93 -13.34
N ALA A 161 -0.25 8.19 -13.46
CA ALA A 161 0.49 9.34 -12.96
C ALA A 161 0.70 9.26 -11.45
N SER A 162 -0.35 8.90 -10.68
CA SER A 162 -0.24 8.78 -9.23
C SER A 162 0.71 7.66 -8.78
N LYS A 163 0.65 6.48 -9.42
CA LYS A 163 1.51 5.33 -9.09
C LYS A 163 2.93 5.50 -9.63
N GLY A 164 3.10 6.16 -10.78
CA GLY A 164 4.39 6.60 -11.32
C GLY A 164 5.08 7.62 -10.42
N GLY A 165 4.33 8.52 -9.78
CA GLY A 165 4.86 9.41 -8.74
C GLY A 165 5.43 8.64 -7.54
N ILE A 166 4.74 7.58 -7.08
CA ILE A 166 5.22 6.73 -5.99
C ILE A 166 6.53 6.04 -6.39
N VAL A 167 6.61 5.51 -7.61
CA VAL A 167 7.84 4.95 -8.19
C VAL A 167 8.95 6.00 -8.18
N GLY A 168 8.68 7.19 -8.73
CA GLY A 168 9.66 8.27 -8.86
C GLY A 168 10.20 8.78 -7.53
N MET A 169 9.39 8.77 -6.46
CA MET A 169 9.82 9.24 -5.14
C MET A 169 10.49 8.15 -4.28
N THR A 170 10.50 6.88 -4.70
CA THR A 170 11.05 5.78 -3.88
C THR A 170 12.54 5.96 -3.59
N LEU A 171 13.36 6.11 -4.64
CA LEU A 171 14.81 6.28 -4.51
C LEU A 171 15.24 7.57 -3.81
N PRO A 172 14.70 8.77 -4.12
CA PRO A 172 15.11 9.98 -3.43
C PRO A 172 14.74 9.95 -1.94
N ILE A 173 13.54 9.46 -1.56
CA ILE A 173 13.18 9.34 -0.14
C ILE A 173 14.07 8.30 0.56
N ALA A 174 14.41 7.18 -0.09
CA ALA A 174 15.36 6.23 0.46
C ALA A 174 16.72 6.87 0.77
N ARG A 175 17.20 7.77 -0.10
CA ARG A 175 18.44 8.54 0.11
C ARG A 175 18.33 9.54 1.24
N ASP A 176 17.21 10.27 1.32
CA ASP A 176 16.96 11.25 2.38
C ASP A 176 16.94 10.59 3.77
N LEU A 177 16.38 9.40 3.87
CA LEU A 177 16.20 8.69 5.14
C LEU A 177 17.33 7.71 5.47
N ALA A 178 18.28 7.48 4.56
CA ALA A 178 19.42 6.58 4.78
C ALA A 178 20.26 6.96 6.01
N PRO A 179 20.60 8.25 6.29
CA PRO A 179 21.34 8.62 7.51
C PRO A 179 20.60 8.30 8.80
N LEU A 180 19.27 8.11 8.74
CA LEU A 180 18.44 7.73 9.88
C LEU A 180 18.30 6.21 10.01
N GLY A 181 18.86 5.42 9.10
CA GLY A 181 18.69 3.96 9.10
C GLY A 181 17.28 3.50 8.75
N ILE A 182 16.53 4.28 7.96
CA ILE A 182 15.17 3.92 7.54
C ILE A 182 15.20 3.53 6.06
N ARG A 183 14.74 2.32 5.76
CA ARG A 183 14.64 1.82 4.38
C ARG A 183 13.32 2.23 3.75
N VAL A 184 13.32 2.40 2.42
CA VAL A 184 12.12 2.70 1.64
C VAL A 184 12.11 1.79 0.42
N VAL A 185 11.04 1.00 0.27
CA VAL A 185 10.85 0.08 -0.85
C VAL A 185 9.44 0.25 -1.39
N THR A 186 9.25 0.00 -2.67
CA THR A 186 7.92 0.04 -3.29
C THR A 186 7.61 -1.30 -3.93
N ILE A 187 6.39 -1.79 -3.74
CA ILE A 187 5.86 -2.94 -4.47
C ILE A 187 4.95 -2.39 -5.57
N ALA A 188 5.08 -2.92 -6.78
CA ALA A 188 4.20 -2.63 -7.92
C ALA A 188 3.37 -3.88 -8.25
N PRO A 189 2.17 -4.04 -7.65
CA PRO A 189 1.32 -5.20 -7.91
C PRO A 189 0.74 -5.18 -9.32
N GLY A 190 0.58 -6.38 -9.88
CA GLY A 190 -0.27 -6.67 -11.02
C GLY A 190 -1.75 -6.74 -10.62
N LEU A 191 -2.45 -7.77 -11.12
CA LEU A 191 -3.87 -7.99 -10.83
C LEU A 191 -4.03 -8.87 -9.60
N PHE A 192 -4.70 -8.36 -8.57
CA PHE A 192 -4.93 -9.04 -7.28
C PHE A 192 -6.41 -9.13 -6.94
N SER A 193 -6.82 -10.25 -6.35
CA SER A 193 -8.14 -10.46 -5.76
C SER A 193 -8.30 -9.53 -4.56
N THR A 194 -8.86 -8.36 -4.79
CA THR A 194 -9.13 -7.32 -3.78
C THR A 194 -10.60 -6.93 -3.85
N PRO A 195 -11.16 -6.29 -2.80
CA PRO A 195 -12.53 -5.75 -2.85
C PRO A 195 -12.79 -4.86 -4.07
N LEU A 196 -11.76 -4.15 -4.56
CA LEU A 196 -11.82 -3.35 -5.80
C LEU A 196 -12.19 -4.17 -7.04
N LEU A 197 -11.67 -5.39 -7.17
CA LEU A 197 -12.02 -6.31 -8.28
C LEU A 197 -13.16 -7.27 -7.94
N ALA A 198 -13.47 -7.46 -6.64
CA ALA A 198 -14.53 -8.35 -6.19
C ALA A 198 -15.92 -7.93 -6.70
N GLY A 199 -16.14 -6.63 -6.91
CA GLY A 199 -17.38 -6.09 -7.49
C GLY A 199 -17.56 -6.35 -8.99
N LEU A 200 -16.54 -6.89 -9.68
CA LEU A 200 -16.66 -7.26 -11.10
C LEU A 200 -17.33 -8.63 -11.26
N PRO A 201 -18.09 -8.86 -12.35
CA PRO A 201 -18.65 -10.17 -12.65
C PRO A 201 -17.57 -11.26 -12.71
N GLU A 202 -17.87 -12.46 -12.20
CA GLU A 202 -16.91 -13.56 -12.11
C GLU A 202 -16.20 -13.86 -13.43
N ARG A 203 -16.94 -13.85 -14.55
CA ARG A 203 -16.37 -14.03 -15.90
C ARG A 203 -15.28 -13.01 -16.23
N VAL A 204 -15.45 -11.75 -15.80
CA VAL A 204 -14.46 -10.70 -16.00
C VAL A 204 -13.23 -10.96 -15.13
N ARG A 205 -13.41 -11.35 -13.86
CA ARG A 205 -12.30 -11.69 -12.97
C ARG A 205 -11.48 -12.88 -13.49
N ASN A 206 -12.15 -13.93 -13.97
CA ASN A 206 -11.50 -15.11 -14.53
C ASN A 206 -10.74 -14.76 -15.81
N PHE A 207 -11.34 -13.94 -16.69
CA PHE A 207 -10.65 -13.43 -17.87
C PHE A 207 -9.41 -12.60 -17.52
N LEU A 208 -9.51 -11.71 -16.52
CA LEU A 208 -8.36 -10.93 -16.02
C LEU A 208 -7.26 -11.84 -15.47
N GLY A 209 -7.62 -12.88 -14.72
CA GLY A 209 -6.65 -13.88 -14.23
C GLY A 209 -5.92 -14.62 -15.36
N GLN A 210 -6.60 -14.92 -16.46
CA GLN A 210 -6.00 -15.58 -17.64
C GLN A 210 -5.02 -14.68 -18.41
N GLN A 211 -5.06 -13.36 -18.23
CA GLN A 211 -4.07 -12.46 -18.81
C GLN A 211 -2.71 -12.56 -18.10
N VAL A 212 -2.66 -13.10 -16.89
CA VAL A 212 -1.42 -13.31 -16.15
C VAL A 212 -0.71 -14.55 -16.71
N PRO A 213 0.56 -14.43 -17.17
CA PRO A 213 1.31 -15.57 -17.71
C PRO A 213 1.45 -16.75 -16.74
N PHE A 214 2.04 -16.53 -15.56
CA PHE A 214 2.15 -17.57 -14.53
C PHE A 214 2.43 -16.98 -13.14
N PRO A 215 1.70 -17.41 -12.09
CA PRO A 215 0.53 -18.29 -12.11
C PRO A 215 -0.67 -17.61 -12.81
N SER A 216 -1.41 -18.36 -13.64
CA SER A 216 -2.51 -17.81 -14.46
C SER A 216 -3.79 -17.64 -13.65
N ARG A 217 -3.75 -16.69 -12.71
CA ARG A 217 -4.85 -16.27 -11.83
C ARG A 217 -4.59 -14.86 -11.32
N LEU A 218 -5.58 -14.29 -10.63
CA LEU A 218 -5.36 -13.11 -9.80
C LEU A 218 -4.43 -13.47 -8.63
N GLY A 219 -3.57 -12.53 -8.23
CA GLY A 219 -2.77 -12.63 -7.02
C GLY A 219 -3.65 -12.65 -5.77
N HIS A 220 -3.25 -13.39 -4.74
CA HIS A 220 -3.90 -13.37 -3.44
C HIS A 220 -3.27 -12.28 -2.55
N PRO A 221 -4.05 -11.55 -1.73
CA PRO A 221 -3.50 -10.56 -0.81
C PRO A 221 -2.38 -11.10 0.10
N SER A 222 -2.44 -12.38 0.49
CA SER A 222 -1.40 -13.05 1.26
C SER A 222 -0.04 -13.14 0.54
N GLU A 223 -0.02 -13.16 -0.80
CA GLU A 223 1.23 -13.14 -1.59
C GLU A 223 1.89 -11.76 -1.55
N TYR A 224 1.09 -10.69 -1.53
CA TYR A 224 1.57 -9.33 -1.30
C TYR A 224 2.14 -9.20 0.13
N ALA A 225 1.41 -9.70 1.14
CA ALA A 225 1.85 -9.73 2.53
C ALA A 225 3.18 -10.44 2.71
N HIS A 226 3.34 -11.58 2.06
CA HIS A 226 4.57 -12.36 2.10
C HIS A 226 5.76 -11.58 1.50
N LEU A 227 5.54 -10.83 0.42
CA LEU A 227 6.59 -9.95 -0.12
C LEU A 227 6.94 -8.82 0.87
N VAL A 228 5.95 -8.20 1.51
CA VAL A 228 6.20 -7.19 2.56
C VAL A 228 7.08 -7.78 3.67
N GLN A 229 6.76 -8.99 4.14
CA GLN A 229 7.57 -9.69 5.13
C GLN A 229 9.00 -9.93 4.65
N ALA A 230 9.17 -10.46 3.44
CA ALA A 230 10.50 -10.70 2.87
C ALA A 230 11.33 -9.41 2.76
N LEU A 231 10.70 -8.27 2.44
CA LEU A 231 11.35 -6.96 2.42
C LEU A 231 11.73 -6.47 3.82
N ALA A 232 10.92 -6.77 4.84
CA ALA A 232 11.24 -6.46 6.23
C ALA A 232 12.46 -7.26 6.72
N GLU A 233 12.54 -8.54 6.35
CA GLU A 233 13.60 -9.46 6.77
C GLU A 233 14.91 -9.30 6.00
N ASN A 234 14.89 -8.70 4.79
CA ASN A 234 16.08 -8.48 3.98
C ASN A 234 16.63 -7.05 4.13
N PRO A 235 17.74 -6.84 4.86
CA PRO A 235 18.28 -5.50 5.13
C PRO A 235 18.88 -4.82 3.90
N MET A 236 19.27 -5.59 2.87
CA MET A 236 19.92 -5.04 1.68
C MET A 236 18.95 -4.42 0.67
N VAL A 237 17.65 -4.72 0.75
CA VAL A 237 16.68 -4.15 -0.19
C VAL A 237 16.27 -2.75 0.25
N ASN A 238 16.66 -1.74 -0.54
CA ASN A 238 16.36 -0.33 -0.29
C ASN A 238 16.35 0.46 -1.61
N GLY A 239 15.46 1.45 -1.73
CA GLY A 239 15.39 2.37 -2.86
C GLY A 239 14.89 1.76 -4.17
N GLU A 240 14.24 0.58 -4.11
CA GLU A 240 13.89 -0.23 -5.28
C GLU A 240 12.37 -0.40 -5.44
N VAL A 241 11.93 -0.72 -6.67
CA VAL A 241 10.55 -1.06 -6.98
C VAL A 241 10.44 -2.51 -7.46
N VAL A 242 9.76 -3.35 -6.67
CA VAL A 242 9.58 -4.77 -6.98
C VAL A 242 8.23 -5.00 -7.65
N ARG A 243 8.24 -5.48 -8.90
CA ARG A 243 7.01 -5.95 -9.54
C ARG A 243 6.56 -7.27 -8.93
N LEU A 244 5.28 -7.36 -8.61
CA LEU A 244 4.63 -8.58 -8.13
C LEU A 244 3.39 -8.82 -8.98
N ASP A 245 3.55 -9.49 -10.12
CA ASP A 245 2.52 -9.47 -11.18
C ASP A 245 2.39 -10.75 -12.02
N GLY A 246 3.09 -11.83 -11.67
CA GLY A 246 3.07 -13.06 -12.46
C GLY A 246 3.56 -12.90 -13.90
N ALA A 247 4.49 -11.96 -14.12
CA ALA A 247 5.05 -11.57 -15.42
C ALA A 247 4.07 -10.84 -16.36
N LEU A 248 2.96 -10.32 -15.85
CA LEU A 248 1.98 -9.56 -16.62
C LEU A 248 2.59 -8.32 -17.28
N ARG A 249 2.19 -8.04 -18.52
CA ARG A 249 2.37 -6.75 -19.20
C ARG A 249 1.03 -6.30 -19.76
N MET A 250 0.51 -5.19 -19.25
CA MET A 250 -0.85 -4.75 -19.56
C MET A 250 -0.95 -4.23 -21.00
N GLN A 251 -1.96 -4.69 -21.72
CA GLN A 251 -2.29 -4.22 -23.08
C GLN A 251 -3.18 -2.96 -23.00
N PRO A 252 -3.23 -2.12 -24.05
CA PRO A 252 -4.06 -0.91 -24.07
C PRO A 252 -5.54 -1.11 -23.73
#